data_AF-A0AAE9L0R6-F1
#
_entry.id   AF-A0AAE9L0R6-F1
#
_cell.length_a   1.000
_cell.length_b   1.000
_cell.length_c   1.000
_cell.angle_alpha   90.00
_cell.angle_beta   90.00
_cell.angle_gamma   90.00
#
_symmetry.space_group_name_H-M   'P 1'
#
loop_
_entity.id
_entity.type
_entity.pdbx_description
1 polymer ?
#
loop_
_entity_poly.entity_id
_entity_poly.type
_entity_poly.pdbx_seq_one_letter_code
_entity_poly.pdbx_strand_id
1 'polypeptide(L)'
;MSTPTHARIEGFDIYAHLQRQREWSERTFGPGPRTAGVVDHIRKELREIEADPTDIIEWIDVVILALDGAWRAGASPEQIVETIVAKQTKNEGRVWPDWRTADPNKAIEHVKPGCSQCAHCGMDMDMDPFCVQSDVLEAATTRFNRSFSWGLSVNPARQICEGNHFEQHPGRK
;
A
#
# COMPACT_ATOMS: atom_id res chain seq x y z
N MET A 1 37.71 27.76 -10.83
CA MET A 1 36.35 27.40 -10.37
C MET A 1 36.29 25.89 -10.36
N SER A 2 36.33 25.26 -9.18
CA SER A 2 36.35 23.81 -9.06
C SER A 2 34.92 23.28 -9.14
N THR A 3 34.66 22.42 -10.13
CA THR A 3 33.41 21.70 -10.30
C THR A 3 33.12 20.86 -9.06
N PRO A 4 31.89 20.82 -8.51
CA PRO A 4 31.56 19.90 -7.45
C PRO A 4 31.71 18.48 -7.98
N THR A 5 32.59 17.71 -7.35
CA THR A 5 32.67 16.27 -7.52
C THR A 5 31.30 15.71 -7.15
N HIS A 6 30.49 15.33 -8.13
CA HIS A 6 29.37 14.43 -7.89
C HIS A 6 30.02 13.18 -7.31
N ALA A 7 29.95 13.01 -6.00
CA ALA A 7 30.26 11.74 -5.37
C ALA A 7 29.50 10.69 -6.18
N ARG A 8 30.25 9.78 -6.80
CA ARG A 8 29.68 8.64 -7.49
C ARG A 8 28.69 8.04 -6.50
N ILE A 9 27.41 7.92 -6.86
CA ILE A 9 26.45 7.20 -6.04
C ILE A 9 26.91 5.74 -6.09
N GLU A 10 27.83 5.37 -5.21
CA GLU A 10 28.07 3.97 -4.88
C GLU A 10 26.74 3.42 -4.36
N GLY A 11 26.34 2.27 -4.91
CA GLY A 11 24.95 1.79 -4.92
C GLY A 11 24.23 2.04 -3.61
N PHE A 12 23.10 2.76 -3.68
CA PHE A 12 22.26 3.03 -2.53
C PHE A 12 21.75 1.72 -1.93
N ASP A 13 22.22 1.40 -0.73
CA ASP A 13 21.73 0.28 0.05
C ASP A 13 20.50 0.74 0.87
N ILE A 14 19.32 0.47 0.33
CA ILE A 14 18.04 0.78 0.97
C ILE A 14 17.87 0.05 2.31
N TYR A 15 18.42 -1.16 2.43
CA TYR A 15 18.31 -1.95 3.64
C TYR A 15 19.12 -1.31 4.78
N ALA A 16 20.38 -0.94 4.50
CA ALA A 16 21.21 -0.20 5.45
C ALA A 16 20.65 1.21 5.76
N HIS A 17 19.98 1.84 4.79
CA HIS A 17 19.28 3.10 5.03
C HIS A 17 18.12 2.95 6.02
N LEU A 18 17.26 1.95 5.85
CA LEU A 18 16.12 1.69 6.73
C LEU A 18 16.53 1.42 8.18
N GLN A 19 17.63 0.69 8.40
CA GLN A 19 18.19 0.48 9.73
C GLN A 19 18.60 1.80 10.39
N ARG A 20 19.41 2.61 9.69
CA ARG A 20 19.84 3.94 10.18
C ARG A 20 18.66 4.88 10.45
N GLN A 21 17.67 4.87 9.55
CA GLN A 21 16.48 5.71 9.68
C GLN A 21 15.69 5.34 10.94
N ARG A 22 15.41 4.05 11.15
CA ARG A 22 14.70 3.56 12.33
C ARG A 22 15.41 3.97 13.62
N GLU A 23 16.72 3.72 13.73
CA GLU A 23 17.51 4.05 14.92
C GLU A 23 17.49 5.55 15.24
N TRP A 24 17.62 6.38 14.20
CA TRP A 24 17.55 7.83 14.35
C TRP A 24 16.14 8.30 14.75
N SER A 25 15.11 7.79 14.09
CA SER A 25 13.71 8.16 14.33
C SER A 25 13.23 7.75 15.72
N GLU A 26 13.55 6.53 16.17
CA GLU A 26 13.20 6.06 17.50
C GLU A 26 13.85 6.91 18.60
N ARG A 27 15.12 7.27 18.43
CA ARG A 27 15.84 8.15 19.36
C ARG A 27 15.32 9.59 19.36
N THR A 28 14.90 10.11 18.21
CA THR A 28 14.53 11.53 18.04
C THR A 28 13.07 11.78 18.41
N PHE A 29 12.16 10.93 17.96
CA PHE A 29 10.71 11.10 18.13
C PHE A 29 10.09 10.13 19.15
N GLY A 30 10.93 9.28 19.74
CA GLY A 30 10.53 8.29 20.72
C GLY A 30 9.96 7.00 20.10
N PRO A 31 9.75 5.98 20.96
CA PRO A 31 9.32 4.67 20.52
C PRO A 31 7.83 4.62 20.17
N GLY A 32 7.41 3.49 19.62
CA GLY A 32 6.02 3.12 19.39
C GLY A 32 5.44 3.55 18.03
N PRO A 33 4.16 3.24 17.79
CA PRO A 33 3.56 3.33 16.45
C PRO A 33 3.47 4.74 15.88
N ARG A 34 3.22 5.76 16.72
CA ARG A 34 3.10 7.19 16.35
C ARG A 34 2.27 7.46 15.08
N THR A 35 1.36 6.55 14.70
CA THR A 35 0.73 6.52 13.38
C THR A 35 -0.03 7.80 13.08
N ALA A 36 -0.76 8.32 14.06
CA ALA A 36 -1.48 9.59 13.90
C ALA A 36 -0.55 10.76 13.60
N GLY A 37 0.63 10.83 14.25
CA GLY A 37 1.61 11.88 14.02
C GLY A 37 2.31 11.75 12.67
N VAL A 38 2.69 10.54 12.26
CA VAL A 38 3.28 10.29 10.93
C VAL A 38 2.29 10.65 9.83
N VAL A 39 1.02 10.23 9.96
CA VAL A 39 -0.02 10.54 8.97
C VAL A 39 -0.34 12.03 8.94
N ASP A 40 -0.36 12.72 10.09
CA ASP A 40 -0.52 14.17 10.14
C ASP A 40 0.62 14.88 9.39
N HIS A 41 1.86 14.44 9.59
CA HIS A 41 3.01 14.98 8.90
C HIS A 41 2.95 14.74 7.39
N ILE A 42 2.62 13.52 6.95
CA ILE A 42 2.42 13.23 5.51
C ILE A 42 1.40 14.19 4.89
N ARG A 43 0.29 14.50 5.57
CA ARG A 43 -0.69 15.46 5.05
C ARG A 43 -0.15 16.88 4.97
N LYS A 44 0.79 17.27 5.85
CA LYS A 44 1.48 18.56 5.77
C LYS A 44 2.37 18.58 4.53
N GLU A 45 3.21 17.58 4.33
CA GLU A 45 4.14 17.51 3.20
C GLU A 45 3.41 17.45 1.85
N LEU A 46 2.25 16.79 1.77
CA LEU A 46 1.40 16.83 0.57
C LEU A 46 0.95 18.26 0.20
N ARG A 47 0.72 19.14 1.18
CA ARG A 47 0.39 20.55 0.91
C ARG A 47 1.62 21.34 0.45
N GLU A 48 2.81 20.96 0.89
CA GLU A 48 4.07 21.58 0.45
C GLU A 48 4.36 21.19 -1.00
N ILE A 49 4.13 19.93 -1.38
CA ILE A 49 4.14 19.47 -2.77
C ILE A 49 3.10 20.23 -3.63
N GLU A 50 1.89 20.45 -3.12
CA GLU A 50 0.88 21.25 -3.84
C GLU A 50 1.33 22.70 -4.07
N ALA A 51 2.16 23.25 -3.17
CA ALA A 51 2.67 24.62 -3.27
C ALA A 51 3.88 24.75 -4.21
N ASP A 52 4.82 23.81 -4.15
CA ASP A 52 5.96 23.72 -5.08
C ASP A 52 6.24 22.26 -5.49
N PRO A 53 5.56 21.75 -6.52
CA PRO A 53 5.72 20.36 -6.95
C PRO A 53 7.07 20.09 -7.63
N THR A 54 7.84 21.15 -7.92
CA THR A 54 9.17 21.04 -8.55
C THR A 54 10.29 20.88 -7.53
N ASP A 55 10.01 21.12 -6.26
CA ASP A 55 10.96 20.82 -5.18
C ASP A 55 10.97 19.31 -4.89
N ILE A 56 12.09 18.66 -5.24
CA ILE A 56 12.28 17.24 -5.01
C ILE A 56 12.32 16.89 -3.52
N ILE A 57 12.67 17.83 -2.65
CA ILE A 57 12.79 17.59 -1.21
C ILE A 57 11.44 17.20 -0.62
N GLU A 58 10.37 17.90 -1.02
CA GLU A 58 9.01 17.66 -0.54
C GLU A 58 8.52 16.24 -0.88
N TRP A 59 8.87 15.74 -2.07
CA TRP A 59 8.60 14.35 -2.45
C TRP A 59 9.39 13.35 -1.59
N ILE A 60 10.65 13.67 -1.28
CA ILE A 60 11.51 12.82 -0.44
C ILE A 60 11.04 12.81 1.01
N ASP A 61 10.48 13.90 1.52
CA ASP A 61 9.91 13.92 2.87
C ASP A 61 8.74 12.95 3.00
N VAL A 62 7.87 12.86 1.99
CA VAL A 62 6.82 11.83 1.94
C VAL A 62 7.41 10.41 1.92
N VAL A 63 8.47 10.17 1.15
CA VAL A 63 9.15 8.85 1.12
C VAL A 63 9.71 8.49 2.50
N ILE A 64 10.43 9.41 3.15
CA ILE A 64 11.01 9.21 4.48
C ILE A 64 9.90 8.92 5.50
N LEU A 65 8.81 9.71 5.49
CA LEU A 65 7.70 9.53 6.42
C LEU A 65 6.92 8.22 6.17
N ALA A 66 6.77 7.80 4.91
CA ALA A 66 6.13 6.53 4.57
C ALA A 66 6.94 5.32 5.09
N LEU A 67 8.27 5.35 4.92
CA LEU A 67 9.16 4.33 5.46
C LEU A 67 9.19 4.35 7.00
N ASP A 68 9.13 5.55 7.61
CA ASP A 68 9.00 5.70 9.06
C ASP A 68 7.71 5.05 9.58
N GLY A 69 6.59 5.33 8.91
CA GLY A 69 5.30 4.72 9.21
C GLY A 69 5.32 3.18 9.10
N ALA A 70 5.99 2.64 8.08
CA ALA A 70 6.08 1.20 7.87
C ALA A 70 6.80 0.47 9.01
N TRP A 71 7.98 0.92 9.43
CA TRP A 71 8.68 0.25 10.53
C TRP A 71 7.98 0.47 11.86
N ARG A 72 7.36 1.64 12.08
CA ARG A 72 6.57 1.91 13.29
C ARG A 72 5.31 1.06 13.38
N ALA A 73 4.76 0.62 12.25
CA ALA A 73 3.69 -0.37 12.19
C ALA A 73 4.17 -1.80 12.50
N GLY A 74 5.49 -1.99 12.74
CA GLY A 74 6.09 -3.26 13.14
C GLY A 74 6.82 -4.00 12.01
N ALA A 75 6.92 -3.42 10.82
CA ALA A 75 7.64 -4.05 9.72
C ALA A 75 9.17 -3.99 9.94
N SER A 76 9.86 -5.10 9.68
CA SER A 76 11.32 -5.12 9.63
C SER A 76 11.85 -4.50 8.32
N PRO A 77 13.12 -4.05 8.27
CA PRO A 77 13.72 -3.58 7.03
C PRO A 77 13.62 -4.60 5.88
N GLU A 78 13.78 -5.89 6.15
CA GLU A 78 13.59 -6.98 5.17
C GLU A 78 12.16 -6.97 4.62
N GLN A 79 11.16 -6.96 5.51
CA GLN A 79 9.75 -6.94 5.13
C GLN A 79 9.39 -5.72 4.29
N ILE A 80 9.96 -4.55 4.61
CA ILE A 80 9.73 -3.31 3.84
C ILE A 80 10.31 -3.47 2.43
N VAL A 81 11.55 -3.92 2.29
CA VAL A 81 12.19 -4.11 0.97
C VAL A 81 11.45 -5.14 0.14
N GLU A 82 11.13 -6.30 0.72
CA GLU A 82 10.34 -7.36 0.05
C GLU A 82 8.97 -6.84 -0.39
N THR A 83 8.30 -6.06 0.48
CA THR A 83 6.98 -5.50 0.17
C THR A 83 7.05 -4.47 -0.95
N ILE A 84 8.07 -3.60 -0.98
CA ILE A 84 8.28 -2.63 -2.08
C ILE A 84 8.42 -3.39 -3.41
N VAL A 85 9.29 -4.40 -3.46
CA VAL A 85 9.53 -5.20 -4.68
C VAL A 85 8.27 -5.96 -5.10
N ALA A 86 7.61 -6.64 -4.16
CA ALA A 86 6.40 -7.40 -4.43
C ALA A 86 5.25 -6.50 -4.92
N LYS A 87 5.08 -5.33 -4.29
CA LYS A 87 4.05 -4.37 -4.67
C LYS A 87 4.30 -3.80 -6.05
N GLN A 88 5.53 -3.43 -6.37
CA GLN A 88 5.90 -2.94 -7.70
C GLN A 88 5.67 -4.01 -8.78
N THR A 89 6.14 -5.24 -8.53
CA THR A 89 5.92 -6.39 -9.43
C THR A 89 4.44 -6.62 -9.69
N LYS A 90 3.61 -6.54 -8.63
CA LYS A 90 2.16 -6.65 -8.75
C LYS A 90 1.56 -5.53 -9.59
N ASN A 91 1.99 -4.28 -9.39
CA ASN A 91 1.51 -3.14 -10.17
C ASN A 91 1.84 -3.26 -11.66
N GLU A 92 3.04 -3.76 -11.98
CA GLU A 92 3.46 -4.05 -13.36
C GLU A 92 2.65 -5.18 -14.01
N GLY A 93 2.17 -6.14 -13.22
CA GLY A 93 1.29 -7.22 -13.68
C GLY A 93 -0.19 -6.86 -13.81
N ARG A 94 -0.61 -5.64 -13.44
CA ARG A 94 -2.01 -5.20 -13.53
C ARG A 94 -2.36 -4.71 -14.93
N VAL A 95 -3.66 -4.72 -15.22
CA VAL A 95 -4.20 -4.04 -16.40
C VAL A 95 -4.53 -2.60 -16.02
N TRP A 96 -3.94 -1.66 -16.75
CA TRP A 96 -4.16 -0.22 -16.59
C TRP A 96 -4.88 0.34 -17.82
N PRO A 97 -5.82 1.29 -17.66
CA PRO A 97 -6.42 1.98 -18.80
C PRO A 97 -5.38 2.86 -19.53
N ASP A 98 -5.67 3.24 -20.77
CA ASP A 98 -4.80 4.18 -21.50
C ASP A 98 -4.78 5.53 -20.80
N TRP A 99 -3.62 5.88 -20.24
CA TRP A 99 -3.41 7.12 -19.50
C TRP A 99 -3.74 8.37 -20.32
N ARG A 100 -3.68 8.31 -21.66
CA ARG A 100 -4.05 9.43 -22.54
C ARG A 100 -5.54 9.77 -22.53
N THR A 101 -6.36 8.83 -22.06
CA THR A 101 -7.82 8.99 -21.96
C THR A 101 -8.27 9.37 -20.55
N ALA A 102 -7.36 9.38 -19.58
CA ALA A 102 -7.64 9.75 -18.21
C ALA A 102 -7.47 11.27 -17.98
N ASP A 103 -8.16 11.82 -16.98
CA ASP A 103 -7.92 13.18 -16.51
C ASP A 103 -6.51 13.24 -15.88
N PRO A 104 -5.58 14.09 -16.38
CA PRO A 104 -4.22 14.18 -15.86
C PRO A 104 -4.15 14.66 -14.40
N ASN A 105 -5.24 15.20 -13.84
CA ASN A 105 -5.32 15.66 -12.45
C ASN A 105 -6.05 14.69 -11.52
N LYS A 106 -6.31 13.46 -11.97
CA LYS A 106 -6.97 12.41 -11.18
C LYS A 106 -6.11 11.15 -11.14
N ALA A 107 -6.32 10.37 -10.08
CA ALA A 107 -5.71 9.05 -9.99
C ALA A 107 -6.22 8.15 -11.12
N ILE A 108 -5.28 7.46 -11.77
CA ILE A 108 -5.59 6.34 -12.64
C ILE A 108 -5.63 5.10 -11.75
N GLU A 109 -6.73 4.37 -11.79
CA GLU A 109 -6.90 3.11 -11.06
C GLU A 109 -6.73 1.92 -12.03
N HIS A 110 -6.23 0.80 -11.53
CA HIS A 110 -6.18 -0.43 -12.33
C HIS A 110 -7.57 -0.98 -12.57
N VAL A 111 -7.72 -1.74 -13.66
CA VAL A 111 -8.96 -2.45 -13.94
C VAL A 111 -9.11 -3.61 -12.95
N LYS A 112 -10.14 -3.56 -12.12
CA LYS A 112 -10.47 -4.67 -11.21
C LYS A 112 -11.06 -5.83 -12.02
N PRO A 113 -10.49 -7.03 -11.96
CA PRO A 113 -11.11 -8.18 -12.59
C PRO A 113 -12.49 -8.41 -11.94
N GLY A 114 -13.53 -8.50 -12.75
CA GLY A 114 -14.86 -8.85 -12.26
C GLY A 114 -14.86 -10.29 -11.72
N CYS A 115 -15.48 -10.52 -10.57
CA CYS A 115 -15.62 -11.88 -10.01
C CYS A 115 -16.87 -12.61 -10.53
N SER A 116 -17.18 -12.49 -11.82
CA SER A 116 -18.40 -13.10 -12.38
C SER A 116 -18.26 -14.57 -12.73
N GLN A 117 -17.04 -15.13 -12.73
CA GLN A 117 -16.76 -16.51 -13.17
C GLN A 117 -15.99 -17.37 -12.16
N CYS A 118 -15.65 -16.83 -10.98
CA CYS A 118 -14.86 -17.56 -10.00
C CYS A 118 -15.74 -18.21 -8.93
N ALA A 119 -15.55 -19.51 -8.70
CA ALA A 119 -16.30 -20.28 -7.71
C ALA A 119 -16.13 -19.72 -6.28
N HIS A 120 -14.96 -19.12 -6.01
CA HIS A 120 -14.64 -18.45 -4.76
C HIS A 120 -13.82 -17.17 -5.01
N CYS A 121 -14.21 -16.07 -4.35
CA CYS A 121 -13.48 -14.81 -4.35
C CYS A 121 -12.69 -14.65 -3.04
N GLY A 122 -11.38 -14.49 -3.15
CA GLY A 122 -10.52 -14.01 -2.07
C GLY A 122 -10.27 -12.51 -2.21
N MET A 123 -9.84 -11.87 -1.13
CA MET A 123 -9.32 -10.50 -1.17
C MET A 123 -7.84 -10.57 -0.86
N ASP A 124 -7.00 -9.94 -1.67
CA ASP A 124 -5.60 -9.80 -1.34
C ASP A 124 -5.36 -8.63 -0.36
N MET A 125 -4.11 -8.40 0.06
CA MET A 125 -3.77 -7.35 1.03
C MET A 125 -4.08 -5.92 0.54
N ASP A 126 -4.32 -5.74 -0.76
CA ASP A 126 -4.73 -4.46 -1.35
C ASP A 126 -6.25 -4.36 -1.54
N MET A 127 -7.01 -5.32 -1.00
CA MET A 127 -8.45 -5.45 -1.16
C MET A 127 -8.87 -5.63 -2.64
N ASP A 128 -7.96 -6.15 -3.47
CA ASP A 128 -8.32 -6.56 -4.82
C ASP A 128 -8.87 -8.00 -4.82
N PRO A 129 -9.99 -8.25 -5.51
CA PRO A 129 -10.57 -9.58 -5.60
C PRO A 129 -9.67 -10.46 -6.46
N PHE A 130 -9.39 -11.68 -5.99
CA PHE A 130 -8.71 -12.70 -6.76
C PHE A 130 -9.49 -14.02 -6.73
N CYS A 131 -9.31 -14.83 -7.77
CA CYS A 131 -9.94 -16.13 -7.87
C CYS A 131 -9.20 -17.14 -7.00
N VAL A 132 -9.90 -17.71 -6.01
CA VAL A 132 -9.36 -18.81 -5.20
C VAL A 132 -9.68 -20.12 -5.92
N GLN A 133 -8.65 -20.91 -6.23
CA GLN A 133 -8.85 -22.25 -6.77
C GLN A 133 -9.48 -23.16 -5.71
N SER A 134 -10.44 -24.01 -6.11
CA SER A 134 -11.23 -24.82 -5.18
C SER A 134 -10.38 -25.78 -4.33
N ASP A 135 -9.31 -26.32 -4.91
CA ASP A 135 -8.33 -27.18 -4.24
C ASP A 135 -7.55 -26.46 -3.13
N VAL A 136 -7.19 -25.20 -3.34
CA VAL A 136 -6.55 -24.35 -2.31
C VAL A 136 -7.50 -24.10 -1.14
N LEU A 137 -8.79 -23.88 -1.42
CA LEU A 137 -9.80 -23.67 -0.38
C LEU A 137 -10.05 -24.96 0.44
N GLU A 138 -10.13 -26.11 -0.22
CA GLU A 138 -10.28 -27.43 0.42
C GLU A 138 -9.06 -27.79 1.29
N ALA A 139 -7.85 -27.51 0.80
CA ALA A 139 -6.62 -27.73 1.57
C ALA A 139 -6.57 -26.83 2.82
N ALA A 140 -6.98 -25.56 2.72
CA ALA A 140 -7.02 -24.64 3.85
C ALA A 140 -8.06 -25.04 4.90
N THR A 141 -9.26 -25.46 4.49
CA THR A 141 -10.32 -25.92 5.40
C THR A 141 -9.94 -27.23 6.11
N THR A 142 -9.30 -28.15 5.40
CA THR A 142 -8.83 -29.43 5.98
C THR A 142 -7.70 -29.23 7.00
N ARG A 143 -6.74 -28.34 6.71
CA ARG A 143 -5.56 -28.10 7.56
C ARG A 143 -5.90 -27.48 8.91
N PHE A 144 -6.95 -26.68 9.00
CA PHE A 144 -7.31 -25.95 10.22
C PHE A 144 -8.49 -26.55 10.99
N ASN A 145 -9.08 -27.66 10.52
CA ASN A 145 -10.28 -28.30 11.08
C ASN A 145 -11.36 -27.29 11.54
N ARG A 146 -11.51 -26.23 10.74
CA ARG A 146 -12.49 -25.17 10.93
C ARG A 146 -13.12 -24.93 9.57
N SER A 147 -14.45 -25.03 9.50
CA SER A 147 -15.16 -24.24 8.49
C SER A 147 -14.87 -22.79 8.84
N PHE A 148 -14.09 -22.08 8.03
CA PHE A 148 -13.93 -20.64 8.21
C PHE A 148 -15.33 -20.02 8.08
N SER A 149 -15.96 -19.61 9.18
CA SER A 149 -17.27 -18.93 9.15
C SER A 149 -17.16 -17.49 8.59
N TRP A 150 -16.01 -17.14 8.02
CA TRP A 150 -15.88 -16.02 7.08
C TRP A 150 -16.46 -16.37 5.70
N GLY A 151 -16.98 -17.58 5.52
CA GLY A 151 -17.76 -18.02 4.37
C GLY A 151 -19.24 -17.62 4.44
N LEU A 152 -19.63 -16.72 3.53
CA LEU A 152 -20.88 -16.75 2.76
C LEU A 152 -22.21 -16.24 3.34
N SER A 153 -22.29 -15.53 4.47
CA SER A 153 -23.57 -14.90 4.88
C SER A 153 -23.53 -13.39 5.17
N VAL A 154 -22.37 -12.80 5.48
CA VAL A 154 -22.28 -11.35 5.78
C VAL A 154 -21.04 -10.66 5.22
N ASN A 155 -20.44 -11.21 4.16
CA ASN A 155 -19.19 -10.65 3.64
C ASN A 155 -19.47 -9.42 2.75
N PRO A 156 -18.99 -8.21 3.08
CA PRO A 156 -19.03 -7.06 2.18
C PRO A 156 -18.38 -7.36 0.82
N ALA A 157 -17.48 -8.34 0.73
CA ALA A 157 -16.91 -8.79 -0.55
C ALA A 157 -17.95 -9.35 -1.53
N ARG A 158 -19.02 -10.02 -1.05
CA ARG A 158 -20.10 -10.52 -1.92
C ARG A 158 -20.99 -9.38 -2.42
N GLN A 159 -21.30 -8.41 -1.56
CA GLN A 159 -22.05 -7.20 -1.94
C GLN A 159 -21.27 -6.33 -2.94
N ILE A 160 -19.95 -6.26 -2.80
CA ILE A 160 -19.06 -5.57 -3.76
C ILE A 160 -19.01 -6.31 -5.12
N CYS A 161 -19.10 -7.65 -5.12
CA CYS A 161 -19.14 -8.45 -6.35
C CYS A 161 -20.50 -8.40 -7.07
N GLU A 162 -21.62 -8.22 -6.36
CA GLU A 162 -22.97 -8.22 -6.92
C GLU A 162 -23.43 -6.84 -7.44
N GLY A 163 -22.55 -5.84 -7.49
CA GLY A 163 -22.78 -4.59 -8.23
C GLY A 163 -23.72 -3.57 -7.58
N ASN A 164 -24.07 -3.73 -6.30
CA ASN A 164 -24.93 -2.78 -5.59
C ASN A 164 -24.21 -2.23 -4.36
N HIS A 165 -23.69 -0.99 -4.43
CA HIS A 165 -23.87 0.00 -3.37
C HIS A 165 -23.35 1.37 -3.80
N PHE A 166 -24.27 2.26 -4.13
CA PHE A 166 -24.06 3.70 -3.98
C PHE A 166 -25.32 4.28 -3.34
N GLU A 167 -25.47 4.14 -2.02
CA GLU A 167 -26.45 4.95 -1.29
C GLU A 167 -26.07 5.10 0.20
N GLN A 168 -25.61 6.32 0.49
CA GLN A 168 -25.80 7.18 1.66
C GLN A 168 -25.88 6.54 3.06
N HIS A 169 -24.91 6.90 3.91
CA HIS A 169 -25.03 6.80 5.36
C HIS A 169 -25.79 8.01 5.95
N PRO A 170 -27.02 7.87 6.48
CA PRO A 170 -27.49 8.74 7.55
C PRO A 170 -27.06 8.12 8.90
N GLY A 171 -26.51 8.96 9.77
CA GLY A 171 -25.69 8.56 10.92
C GLY A 171 -26.37 7.83 12.07
N ARG A 172 -25.54 7.52 13.06
CA ARG A 172 -25.82 7.21 14.48
C ARG A 172 -24.50 7.42 15.22
N LYS A 173 -24.37 8.37 16.16
CA LYS A 173 -24.80 8.30 17.57
C LYS A 173 -24.55 6.95 18.22
#